data_AF-A0A833GKP8-F1
#
_entry.id   AF-A0A833GKP8-F1
#
_cell.length_a   1.000
_cell.length_b   1.000
_cell.length_c   1.000
_cell.angle_alpha   90.00
_cell.angle_beta   90.00
_cell.angle_gamma   90.00
#
_symmetry.space_group_name_H-M   'P 1'
#
loop_
_entity.id
_entity.type
_entity.pdbx_description
1 polymer ?
#
loop_
_entity_poly.entity_id
_entity_poly.type
_entity_poly.pdbx_seq_one_letter_code
_entity_poly.pdbx_strand_id
1 'polypeptide(L)'
;MTEGRSTGIPKILKEMAANGSPAPLFETDDDRLSFVIRLPCHPLSLVPTTEVTTEVERVLRALIGEMSCQELQAGLSLKNDEHFRKAYLLPALRSGLVEMPLPDTPRSSKQRYRLTTVGRRWLEAHPDGSPA
;
A
#
# COMPACT_ATOMS: atom_id res chain seq x y z
N MET A 1 -49.99 -8.59 1.15
CA MET A 1 -48.65 -8.64 1.78
C MET A 1 -47.60 -8.55 0.68
N THR A 2 -47.23 -7.33 0.32
CA THR A 2 -46.02 -6.96 -0.43
C THR A 2 -45.22 -6.12 0.58
N GLU A 3 -43.90 -6.07 0.68
CA GLU A 3 -42.79 -6.39 -0.19
C GLU A 3 -41.60 -6.80 0.70
N GLY A 4 -41.01 -7.97 0.44
CA GLY A 4 -39.65 -8.30 0.90
C GLY A 4 -38.59 -7.94 -0.14
N ARG A 5 -38.76 -6.83 -0.87
CA ARG A 5 -37.98 -6.55 -2.10
C ARG A 5 -37.54 -5.09 -2.21
N SER A 6 -36.68 -4.62 -1.31
CA SER A 6 -35.87 -3.38 -1.52
C SER A 6 -34.91 -3.07 -0.35
N THR A 7 -34.31 -4.06 0.32
CA THR A 7 -33.37 -3.79 1.44
C THR A 7 -31.93 -3.53 0.99
N GLY A 8 -31.58 -3.85 -0.27
CA GLY A 8 -30.21 -3.70 -0.78
C GLY A 8 -29.77 -2.25 -0.88
N ILE A 9 -30.55 -1.39 -1.55
CA ILE A 9 -30.19 0.02 -1.76
C ILE A 9 -30.08 0.79 -0.43
N PRO A 10 -31.03 0.69 0.52
CA PRO A 10 -30.87 1.33 1.83
C PRO A 10 -29.64 0.85 2.61
N LYS A 11 -29.29 -0.43 2.48
CA LYS A 11 -28.09 -0.99 3.12
C LYS A 11 -26.81 -0.44 2.49
N ILE A 12 -26.74 -0.36 1.17
CA ILE A 12 -25.61 0.25 0.45
C ILE A 12 -25.44 1.73 0.86
N LEU A 13 -26.53 2.51 0.87
CA LEU A 13 -26.49 3.91 1.28
C LEU A 13 -26.03 4.09 2.74
N LYS A 14 -26.47 3.21 3.63
CA LYS A 14 -26.05 3.22 5.04
C LYS A 14 -24.56 2.97 5.20
N GLU A 15 -24.01 1.96 4.52
CA GLU A 15 -22.57 1.64 4.58
C GLU A 15 -21.72 2.73 3.92
N MET A 16 -22.18 3.32 2.82
CA MET A 16 -21.53 4.47 2.18
C MET A 16 -21.50 5.71 3.08
N ALA A 17 -22.57 5.98 3.83
CA ALA A 17 -22.58 7.06 4.79
C ALA A 17 -21.65 6.76 5.98
N ALA A 18 -21.63 5.51 6.47
CA ALA A 18 -20.80 5.09 7.60
C ALA A 18 -19.29 5.18 7.30
N ASN A 19 -18.88 4.89 6.05
CA ASN A 19 -17.48 4.98 5.63
C ASN A 19 -17.09 6.36 5.04
N GLY A 20 -18.01 7.34 5.07
CA GLY A 20 -17.76 8.70 4.56
C GLY A 20 -17.67 8.81 3.04
N SER A 21 -18.20 7.85 2.28
CA SER A 21 -18.29 7.93 0.82
C SER A 21 -19.33 8.96 0.38
N PRO A 22 -19.07 9.70 -0.71
CA PRO A 22 -20.05 10.61 -1.28
C PRO A 22 -21.30 9.84 -1.76
N ALA A 23 -22.46 10.49 -1.66
CA ALA A 23 -23.73 9.87 -2.01
C ALA A 23 -23.79 9.48 -3.51
N PRO A 24 -24.41 8.34 -3.85
CA PRO A 24 -24.57 7.95 -5.25
C PRO A 24 -25.56 8.87 -5.97
N LEU A 25 -25.30 9.14 -7.26
CA LEU A 25 -26.20 9.87 -8.14
C LEU A 25 -27.02 8.88 -8.97
N PHE A 26 -28.33 9.08 -9.02
CA PHE A 26 -29.25 8.28 -9.82
C PHE A 26 -29.74 9.13 -11.00
N GLU A 27 -29.41 8.71 -12.21
CA GLU A 27 -29.94 9.30 -13.46
C GLU A 27 -30.88 8.29 -14.11
N THR A 28 -32.03 8.74 -14.60
CA THR A 28 -33.02 7.90 -15.30
C THR A 28 -33.22 8.47 -16.69
N ASP A 29 -33.24 7.61 -17.70
CA ASP A 29 -33.54 8.00 -19.09
C ASP A 29 -35.00 8.45 -19.25
N ASP A 30 -35.28 9.29 -20.26
CA ASP A 30 -36.61 9.87 -20.52
C ASP A 30 -37.70 8.80 -20.71
N ASP A 31 -37.35 7.66 -21.34
CA ASP A 31 -38.26 6.53 -21.56
C ASP A 31 -38.39 5.61 -20.33
N ARG A 32 -37.65 5.90 -19.24
CA ARG A 32 -37.61 5.12 -17.98
C ARG A 32 -37.23 3.64 -18.17
N LEU A 33 -36.62 3.30 -19.30
CA LEU A 33 -36.16 1.95 -19.61
C LEU A 33 -34.84 1.59 -18.91
N SER A 34 -34.11 2.59 -18.42
CA SER A 34 -32.85 2.38 -17.70
C SER A 34 -32.63 3.43 -16.62
N PHE A 35 -31.91 3.03 -15.57
CA PHE A 35 -31.38 3.93 -14.56
C PHE A 35 -29.87 3.69 -14.44
N VAL A 36 -29.12 4.78 -14.37
CA VAL A 36 -27.67 4.80 -14.18
C VAL A 36 -27.41 5.22 -12.75
N ILE A 37 -26.67 4.37 -12.02
CA ILE A 37 -26.19 4.70 -10.68
C ILE A 37 -24.71 5.05 -10.79
N ARG A 38 -24.34 6.29 -10.45
CA ARG A 38 -22.94 6.71 -10.31
C ARG A 38 -22.55 6.59 -8.84
N LEU A 39 -21.62 5.69 -8.54
CA LEU A 39 -21.03 5.48 -7.22
C LEU A 39 -19.67 6.17 -7.18
N PRO A 40 -19.56 7.42 -6.67
CA PRO A 40 -18.29 8.10 -6.59
C PRO A 40 -17.37 7.38 -5.59
N CYS A 41 -16.11 7.16 -5.98
CA CYS A 41 -15.15 6.51 -5.08
C CYS A 41 -14.85 7.41 -3.88
N HIS A 42 -14.62 6.78 -2.72
CA HIS A 42 -14.28 7.50 -1.51
C HIS A 42 -12.93 8.23 -1.69
N PRO A 43 -12.80 9.52 -1.30
CA PRO A 43 -11.56 10.28 -1.49
C PRO A 43 -10.35 9.67 -0.77
N LEU A 44 -10.53 8.95 0.36
CA LEU A 44 -9.42 8.23 0.99
C LEU A 44 -8.98 6.97 0.21
N SER A 45 -9.73 6.52 -0.80
CA SER A 45 -9.26 5.50 -1.73
C SER A 45 -8.23 6.05 -2.73
N LEU A 46 -8.16 7.37 -2.89
CA LEU A 46 -7.21 8.03 -3.80
C LEU A 46 -5.88 8.35 -3.11
N VAL A 47 -5.84 8.32 -1.77
CA VAL A 47 -4.54 8.29 -1.09
C VAL A 47 -3.97 6.89 -1.29
N PRO A 48 -2.76 6.72 -1.84
CA PRO A 48 -2.09 5.44 -1.78
C PRO A 48 -1.87 5.15 -0.29
N THR A 49 -2.73 4.31 0.29
CA THR A 49 -2.42 3.66 1.55
C THR A 49 -1.14 2.90 1.26
N THR A 50 0.00 3.43 1.70
CA THR A 50 1.28 2.73 1.59
C THR A 50 1.19 1.56 2.56
N GLU A 51 0.50 0.50 2.16
CA GLU A 51 0.52 -0.78 2.85
C GLU A 51 1.95 -1.27 2.78
N VAL A 52 2.70 -0.98 3.84
CA VAL A 52 4.05 -1.50 4.02
C VAL A 52 3.86 -2.95 4.39
N THR A 53 4.19 -3.86 3.46
CA THR A 53 4.14 -5.28 3.76
C THR A 53 5.17 -5.61 4.84
N THR A 54 4.94 -6.69 5.58
CA THR A 54 5.84 -7.15 6.64
C THR A 54 7.29 -7.30 6.16
N GLU A 55 7.50 -7.65 4.90
CA GLU A 55 8.82 -7.74 4.27
C GLU A 55 9.51 -6.38 4.16
N VAL A 56 8.79 -5.34 3.74
CA VAL A 56 9.33 -3.98 3.61
C VAL A 56 9.67 -3.41 4.98
N GLU A 57 8.80 -3.64 5.97
CA GLU A 57 9.07 -3.25 7.36
C GLU A 57 10.35 -3.91 7.90
N ARG A 58 10.52 -5.21 7.65
CA ARG A 58 11.74 -5.92 8.06
C ARG A 58 12.99 -5.32 7.43
N VAL A 59 12.95 -4.95 6.15
CA VAL A 59 14.08 -4.25 5.49
C VAL A 59 14.35 -2.92 6.17
N LEU A 60 13.32 -2.10 6.38
CA LEU A 60 13.44 -0.79 7.01
C LEU A 60 14.12 -0.86 8.37
N ARG A 61 13.73 -1.83 9.21
CA ARG A 61 14.30 -2.05 10.54
C ARG A 61 15.72 -2.61 10.50
N ALA A 62 16.02 -3.46 9.53
CA ALA A 62 17.37 -4.03 9.38
C ALA A 62 18.38 -3.00 8.85
N LEU A 63 17.90 -1.94 8.18
CA LEU A 63 18.76 -0.97 7.50
C LEU A 63 19.28 0.09 8.49
N ILE A 64 20.54 -0.04 8.88
CA ILE A 64 21.23 0.89 9.78
C ILE A 64 22.28 1.66 8.98
N GLY A 65 22.00 2.92 8.67
CA GLY A 65 22.90 3.77 7.86
C GLY A 65 22.93 3.37 6.39
N GLU A 66 24.12 3.04 5.88
CA GLU A 66 24.33 2.59 4.49
C GLU A 66 24.83 1.15 4.49
N MET A 67 24.04 0.23 3.94
CA MET A 67 24.34 -1.21 3.95
C MET A 67 24.38 -1.78 2.54
N SER A 68 25.28 -2.72 2.29
CA SER A 68 25.28 -3.52 1.06
C SER A 68 24.12 -4.53 1.06
N CYS A 69 23.81 -5.07 -0.12
CA CYS A 69 22.82 -6.14 -0.28
C CYS A 69 23.12 -7.35 0.62
N GLN A 70 24.40 -7.72 0.74
CA GLN A 70 24.85 -8.86 1.54
C GLN A 70 24.67 -8.61 3.04
N GLU A 71 24.99 -7.41 3.52
CA GLU A 71 24.78 -7.04 4.93
C GLU A 71 23.30 -7.03 5.29
N LEU A 72 22.45 -6.46 4.43
CA LEU A 72 21.00 -6.46 4.60
C LEU A 72 20.42 -7.88 4.61
N GLN A 73 20.84 -8.72 3.67
CA GLN A 73 20.42 -10.11 3.59
C GLN A 73 20.86 -10.91 4.82
N ALA A 74 22.09 -10.70 5.30
CA ALA A 74 22.63 -11.31 6.50
C ALA A 74 21.86 -10.86 7.76
N GLY A 75 21.56 -9.56 7.87
CA GLY A 75 20.76 -9.01 8.98
C GLY A 75 19.35 -9.58 9.04
N LEU A 76 18.78 -9.97 7.89
CA LEU A 76 17.48 -10.63 7.79
C LEU A 76 17.54 -12.16 7.90
N SER A 77 18.74 -12.74 8.03
CA SER A 77 18.99 -14.20 8.03
C SER A 77 18.36 -14.94 6.83
N LEU A 78 18.34 -14.29 5.66
CA LEU A 78 17.76 -14.84 4.43
C LEU A 78 18.84 -15.56 3.62
N LYS A 79 18.58 -16.81 3.22
CA LYS A 79 19.54 -17.61 2.42
C LYS A 79 19.41 -17.40 0.91
N ASN A 80 18.24 -16.98 0.45
CA ASN A 80 17.93 -16.86 -0.98
C ASN A 80 18.01 -15.40 -1.44
N ASP A 81 19.03 -15.08 -2.24
CA ASP A 81 19.26 -13.75 -2.83
C ASP A 81 18.10 -13.31 -3.74
N GLU A 82 17.59 -14.21 -4.57
CA GLU A 82 16.54 -13.88 -5.52
C GLU A 82 15.22 -13.54 -4.81
N HIS A 83 14.89 -14.33 -3.79
CA HIS A 83 13.72 -14.08 -2.94
C HIS A 83 13.89 -12.78 -2.15
N PHE A 84 15.07 -12.54 -1.55
CA PHE A 84 15.37 -11.28 -0.87
C PHE A 84 15.15 -10.09 -1.80
N ARG A 85 15.69 -10.15 -3.02
CA ARG A 85 15.56 -9.06 -3.98
C ARG A 85 14.10 -8.80 -4.39
N LYS A 86 13.35 -9.84 -4.72
CA LYS A 86 11.97 -9.72 -5.24
C LYS A 86 10.93 -9.40 -4.17
N ALA A 87 11.04 -10.01 -3.00
CA ALA A 87 10.03 -9.90 -1.94
C ALA A 87 10.33 -8.81 -0.91
N TYR A 88 11.61 -8.45 -0.72
CA TYR A 88 12.00 -7.48 0.33
C TYR A 88 12.51 -6.18 -0.28
N LEU A 89 13.59 -6.25 -1.06
CA LEU A 89 14.30 -5.06 -1.52
C LEU A 89 13.53 -4.28 -2.59
N LEU A 90 13.05 -4.94 -3.64
CA LEU A 90 12.32 -4.29 -4.73
C LEU A 90 11.01 -3.64 -4.26
N PRO A 91 10.21 -4.24 -3.37
CA PRO A 91 9.05 -3.57 -2.78
C PRO A 91 9.44 -2.35 -1.95
N ALA A 92 10.51 -2.43 -1.14
CA ALA A 92 10.98 -1.30 -0.32
C ALA A 92 11.51 -0.11 -1.15
N LEU A 93 12.08 -0.39 -2.32
CA LEU A 93 12.50 0.63 -3.29
C LEU A 93 11.30 1.23 -4.00
N ARG A 94 10.31 0.40 -4.38
CA ARG A 94 9.06 0.84 -5.03
C ARG A 94 8.21 1.71 -4.12
N SER A 95 8.23 1.47 -2.81
CA SER A 95 7.54 2.32 -1.83
C SER A 95 8.27 3.65 -1.55
N GLY A 96 9.50 3.83 -2.06
CA GLY A 96 10.29 5.04 -1.83
C GLY A 96 10.81 5.21 -0.40
N LEU A 97 10.72 4.16 0.42
CA LEU A 97 11.21 4.17 1.81
C LEU A 97 12.71 3.86 1.87
N VAL A 98 13.22 3.13 0.88
CA VAL A 98 14.63 2.84 0.66
C VAL A 98 15.06 3.42 -0.68
N GLU A 99 16.28 3.94 -0.77
CA GLU A 99 16.89 4.41 -2.01
C GLU A 99 18.18 3.66 -2.35
N MET A 100 18.52 3.65 -3.63
CA MET A 100 19.76 3.10 -4.17
C MET A 100 20.49 4.18 -5.00
N PRO A 101 21.75 4.53 -4.70
CA PRO A 101 22.45 5.61 -5.41
C PRO A 101 22.87 5.30 -6.87
N LEU A 102 22.93 4.02 -7.27
CA LEU A 102 23.40 3.60 -8.61
C LEU A 102 22.30 2.80 -9.34
N PRO A 103 21.22 3.45 -9.79
CA PRO A 103 20.09 2.77 -10.42
C PRO A 103 20.46 2.04 -11.72
N ASP A 104 21.46 2.52 -12.47
CA ASP A 104 21.96 1.89 -13.70
C ASP A 104 22.66 0.54 -13.47
N THR A 105 23.21 0.32 -12.28
CA THR A 105 23.97 -0.90 -11.98
C THR A 105 23.47 -1.55 -10.68
N PRO A 106 22.22 -2.03 -10.65
CA PRO A 106 21.58 -2.50 -9.42
C PRO A 106 22.14 -3.84 -8.93
N ARG A 107 22.99 -4.49 -9.72
CA ARG A 107 23.75 -5.70 -9.36
C ARG A 107 25.21 -5.42 -9.00
N SER A 108 25.62 -4.15 -8.97
CA SER A 108 26.97 -3.76 -8.61
C SER A 108 27.28 -4.13 -7.15
N SER A 109 28.47 -4.67 -6.91
CA SER A 109 28.98 -4.91 -5.55
C SER A 109 29.22 -3.62 -4.77
N LYS A 110 29.33 -2.48 -5.47
CA LYS A 110 29.47 -1.15 -4.87
C LYS A 110 28.13 -0.53 -4.49
N GLN A 111 27.02 -1.20 -4.79
CA GLN A 111 25.68 -0.72 -4.46
C GLN A 111 25.47 -0.75 -2.94
N ARG A 112 25.16 0.41 -2.37
CA ARG A 112 24.72 0.56 -0.98
C ARG A 112 23.30 1.07 -0.94
N TYR A 113 22.49 0.53 -0.04
CA TYR A 113 21.12 0.92 0.19
C TYR A 113 21.04 1.74 1.47
N ARG A 114 20.17 2.75 1.48
CA ARG A 114 19.94 3.62 2.64
C ARG A 114 18.48 4.00 2.76
N LEU A 115 18.08 4.34 3.98
CA LEU A 115 16.75 4.87 4.25
C LEU A 115 16.59 6.27 3.66
N THR A 116 15.46 6.52 3.01
CA THR A 116 15.06 7.86 2.59
C THR A 116 14.55 8.66 3.80
N THR A 117 14.34 9.96 3.60
CA THR A 117 13.69 10.81 4.62
C THR A 117 12.28 10.31 4.95
N VAL A 118 11.57 9.76 3.96
CA VAL A 118 10.24 9.17 4.16
C VAL A 118 10.34 7.87 4.95
N GLY A 119 11.30 7.00 4.61
CA GLY A 119 11.56 5.76 5.33
C GLY A 119 11.88 5.97 6.81
N ARG A 120 12.71 6.97 7.13
CA ARG A 120 13.01 7.33 8.53
C ARG A 120 11.77 7.79 9.29
N ARG A 121 11.01 8.74 8.74
CA ARG A 121 9.77 9.23 9.36
C ARG A 121 8.75 8.12 9.58
N TRP A 122 8.65 7.19 8.63
CA TRP A 122 7.77 6.04 8.75
C TRP A 122 8.18 5.15 9.92
N LEU A 123 9.49 4.87 10.06
CA LEU A 123 10.04 4.07 11.16
C LEU A 123 9.83 4.74 12.53
N GLU A 124 9.98 6.07 12.60
CA GLU A 124 9.72 6.87 13.80
C GLU A 124 8.23 6.86 14.19
N ALA A 125 7.33 6.84 13.21
CA ALA A 125 5.89 6.74 13.44
C ALA A 125 5.41 5.33 13.82
N HIS A 126 6.19 4.28 13.52
CA HIS A 126 5.83 2.87 13.75
C HIS A 126 6.92 2.12 14.56
N PRO A 127 7.16 2.51 15.82
CA PRO A 127 8.20 1.89 16.65
C PRO A 127 7.92 0.41 16.96
N ASP A 128 6.65 0.05 17.19
CA ASP A 128 6.20 -1.31 17.48
C ASP A 128 5.73 -2.00 16.20
N GLY A 129 6.49 -3.00 15.75
CA GLY A 129 6.18 -3.81 14.56
C GLY A 129 5.01 -4.77 14.80
N SER A 130 3.86 -4.21 15.13
CA SER A 130 2.63 -4.96 15.33
C SER A 130 2.00 -5.19 13.95
N PRO A 131 1.90 -6.44 13.45
CA PRO A 131 1.12 -6.70 12.26
C PRO A 131 -0.35 -6.34 12.57
N ALA A 132 -0.92 -5.43 11.78
CA ALA A 132 -2.36 -5.17 11.77
C ALA A 132 -3.10 -6.33 11.09
#